data_AF-A0A5N6TYU4-F1
#
_entry.id   AF-A0A5N6TYU4-F1
#
_cell.length_a   1.000
_cell.length_b   1.000
_cell.length_c   1.000
_cell.angle_alpha   90.00
_cell.angle_beta   90.00
_cell.angle_gamma   90.00
#
_symmetry.space_group_name_H-M   'P 1'
#
loop_
_entity.id
_entity.type
_entity.pdbx_description
1 polymer ?
#
loop_
_entity_poly.entity_id
_entity_poly.type
_entity_poly.pdbx_seq_one_letter_code
_entity_poly.pdbx_strand_id
1 'polypeptide(L)'
;MAQTYYSRPYSTKWLFIIVGILSVSYIGLCITKGPTHPASHAAITALFIVTCGAILVDPETTYETRKVLDDGREVAVRRPLIGFKSQERLVGLTGGYEVRVDGWRYEEALIRI
;
A
#
# COMPACT_ATOMS: atom_id res chain seq x y z
N MET A 1 21.09 6.20 10.71
CA MET A 1 20.75 5.03 9.86
C MET A 1 19.99 5.53 8.64
N ALA A 2 20.12 4.89 7.48
CA ALA A 2 19.32 5.25 6.30
C ALA A 2 17.85 4.87 6.52
N GLN A 3 16.94 5.68 6.01
CA GLN A 3 15.51 5.38 5.95
C GLN A 3 15.17 4.66 4.64
N THR A 4 14.19 3.77 4.68
CA THR A 4 13.78 2.97 3.52
C THR A 4 12.38 3.38 3.08
N TYR A 5 12.27 3.91 1.86
CA TYR A 5 11.01 4.24 1.22
C TYR A 5 10.72 3.25 0.10
N TYR A 6 9.43 2.99 -0.15
CA TYR A 6 9.00 2.15 -1.26
C TYR A 6 8.09 2.96 -2.18
N SER A 7 8.32 2.85 -3.49
CA SER A 7 7.40 3.40 -4.49
C SER A 7 6.27 2.42 -4.78
N ARG A 8 5.08 2.93 -5.10
CA ARG A 8 3.94 2.09 -5.54
C ARG A 8 4.33 1.29 -6.80
N PRO A 9 4.10 -0.03 -6.83
CA PRO A 9 4.38 -0.86 -8.00
C PRO A 9 3.30 -0.71 -9.10
N TYR A 10 2.25 0.09 -8.86
CA TYR A 10 1.14 0.31 -9.76
C TYR A 10 0.84 1.82 -9.90
N SER A 11 0.17 2.17 -10.99
CA SER A 11 -0.36 3.52 -11.18
C SER A 11 -1.75 3.63 -10.56
N THR A 12 -1.92 4.57 -9.63
CA THR A 12 -3.21 4.87 -9.00
C THR A 12 -4.30 5.21 -10.02
N LYS A 13 -3.93 5.86 -11.14
CA LYS A 13 -4.86 6.17 -12.24
C LYS A 13 -5.44 4.89 -12.85
N TRP A 14 -4.59 3.92 -13.16
CA TRP A 14 -5.02 2.65 -13.74
C TRP A 14 -5.83 1.82 -12.74
N LEU A 15 -5.47 1.83 -11.46
CA LEU A 15 -6.24 1.18 -10.41
C LEU A 15 -7.68 1.72 -10.36
N PHE A 16 -7.86 3.05 -10.34
CA PHE A 16 -9.20 3.66 -10.33
C PHE A 16 -10.01 3.35 -11.59
N ILE A 17 -9.37 3.31 -12.76
CA ILE A 17 -10.03 2.91 -14.01
C ILE A 17 -10.53 1.46 -13.91
N ILE A 18 -9.69 0.53 -13.45
CA ILE A 18 -10.05 -0.89 -13.29
C ILE A 18 -11.21 -1.05 -12.29
N VAL A 19 -11.11 -0.40 -11.13
CA VAL A 19 -12.17 -0.40 -10.11
C VAL A 19 -13.47 0.14 -10.69
N GLY A 20 -13.43 1.26 -11.42
CA GLY A 20 -14.60 1.85 -12.07
C GLY A 20 -15.26 0.90 -13.07
N ILE A 21 -14.48 0.27 -13.94
CA ILE A 21 -14.98 -0.70 -14.93
C ILE A 21 -15.63 -1.90 -14.22
N LEU A 22 -15.00 -2.45 -13.19
CA LEU A 22 -15.53 -3.57 -12.41
C LEU A 22 -16.82 -3.18 -11.68
N SER A 23 -16.90 -1.99 -11.10
CA SER A 23 -18.11 -1.50 -10.44
C SER A 23 -19.27 -1.34 -11.42
N VAL A 24 -19.06 -0.71 -12.58
CA VAL A 24 -20.10 -0.56 -13.61
C VAL A 24 -20.55 -1.93 -14.12
N SER A 25 -19.60 -2.85 -14.33
CA SER A 25 -19.91 -4.22 -14.76
C SER A 25 -20.74 -4.97 -13.72
N TYR A 26 -20.38 -4.87 -12.44
CA TYR A 26 -21.14 -5.47 -11.35
C TYR A 26 -22.56 -4.92 -11.27
N ILE A 27 -22.74 -3.61 -11.33
CA ILE A 27 -24.07 -2.97 -11.32
C ILE A 27 -24.90 -3.44 -12.51
N GLY A 28 -24.32 -3.45 -13.71
CA GLY A 28 -24.99 -3.95 -14.92
C GLY A 28 -25.42 -5.42 -14.80
N LEU A 29 -24.58 -6.27 -14.22
CA LEU A 29 -24.89 -7.69 -13.98
C LEU A 29 -25.99 -7.86 -12.92
N CYS A 30 -25.96 -7.06 -11.84
CA CYS A 30 -27.01 -7.06 -10.83
C CYS A 30 -28.37 -6.68 -11.40
N ILE A 31 -28.42 -5.67 -12.28
CA ILE A 31 -29.67 -5.22 -12.91
C ILE A 31 -30.20 -6.26 -13.91
N THR A 32 -29.31 -6.83 -14.73
CA THR A 32 -29.71 -7.70 -15.85
C THR A 32 -29.94 -9.16 -15.46
N LYS A 33 -29.17 -9.69 -14.51
CA LYS A 33 -29.17 -11.11 -14.13
C LYS A 33 -29.48 -11.35 -12.66
N GLY A 34 -29.51 -10.29 -11.85
CA GLY A 34 -29.68 -10.37 -10.40
C GLY A 34 -28.35 -10.48 -9.64
N PRO A 35 -28.36 -10.14 -8.34
CA PRO A 35 -27.16 -10.12 -7.50
C PRO A 35 -26.63 -11.52 -7.15
N THR A 36 -27.50 -12.54 -7.14
CA THR A 36 -27.14 -13.92 -6.84
C THR A 36 -26.59 -14.70 -8.03
N HIS A 37 -26.58 -14.09 -9.22
CA HIS A 37 -26.07 -14.74 -10.41
C HIS A 37 -24.54 -14.93 -10.30
N PRO A 38 -23.98 -16.08 -10.71
CA PRO A 38 -22.54 -16.37 -10.58
C PRO A 38 -21.63 -15.30 -11.18
N ALA A 39 -22.02 -14.69 -12.30
CA ALA A 39 -21.28 -13.58 -12.92
C ALA A 39 -21.21 -12.33 -12.02
N SER A 40 -22.30 -11.98 -11.32
CA SER A 40 -22.34 -10.87 -10.37
C SER A 40 -21.42 -11.15 -9.18
N HIS A 41 -21.43 -12.38 -8.68
CA HIS A 41 -20.50 -12.86 -7.64
C HIS A 41 -19.04 -12.80 -8.09
N ALA A 42 -18.73 -13.20 -9.33
CA ALA A 42 -17.39 -13.12 -9.88
C ALA A 42 -16.92 -11.66 -9.97
N ALA A 43 -17.79 -10.74 -10.43
CA ALA A 43 -17.45 -9.33 -10.56
C ALA A 43 -17.16 -8.66 -9.20
N ILE A 44 -18.01 -8.91 -8.18
CA ILE A 44 -17.76 -8.36 -6.83
C ILE A 44 -16.53 -8.98 -6.16
N THR A 45 -16.29 -10.28 -6.38
CA THR A 45 -15.09 -10.95 -5.87
C THR A 45 -13.83 -10.37 -6.52
N ALA A 46 -13.84 -10.15 -7.83
CA ALA A 46 -12.73 -9.52 -8.54
C ALA A 46 -12.48 -8.09 -8.03
N LEU A 47 -13.53 -7.30 -7.82
CA LEU A 47 -13.45 -5.96 -7.24
C LEU A 47 -12.78 -6.00 -5.85
N PHE A 48 -13.20 -6.95 -5.01
CA PHE A 48 -12.64 -7.14 -3.68
C PHE A 48 -11.16 -7.52 -3.73
N ILE A 49 -10.78 -8.50 -4.56
CA ILE A 49 -9.39 -8.94 -4.71
C ILE A 49 -8.49 -7.80 -5.18
N VAL A 50 -8.90 -7.05 -6.21
CA VAL A 50 -8.11 -5.92 -6.73
C VAL A 50 -7.93 -4.85 -5.66
N THR A 51 -8.98 -4.52 -4.93
CA THR A 51 -8.94 -3.48 -3.89
C THR A 51 -8.06 -3.91 -2.70
N CYS A 52 -8.25 -5.12 -2.18
CA CYS A 52 -7.44 -5.65 -1.09
C CYS A 52 -5.97 -5.80 -1.52
N GLY A 53 -5.71 -6.32 -2.73
CA GLY A 53 -4.37 -6.42 -3.27
C GLY A 53 -3.67 -5.06 -3.36
N ALA A 54 -4.37 -4.05 -3.85
CA ALA A 54 -3.84 -2.69 -3.94
C ALA A 54 -3.51 -2.09 -2.57
N ILE A 55 -4.36 -2.30 -1.56
CA ILE A 55 -4.12 -1.82 -0.18
C ILE A 55 -2.90 -2.52 0.44
N LEU A 56 -2.79 -3.84 0.28
CA LEU A 56 -1.69 -4.62 0.86
C LEU A 56 -0.33 -4.24 0.30
N VAL A 57 -0.28 -3.87 -0.98
CA VAL A 57 0.95 -3.44 -1.67
C VAL A 57 1.11 -1.93 -1.75
N ASP A 58 0.21 -1.16 -1.13
CA ASP A 58 0.38 0.28 -1.03
C ASP A 58 1.43 0.60 0.04
N PRO A 59 2.54 1.27 -0.30
CA PRO A 59 3.54 1.70 0.68
C PRO A 59 3.00 2.69 1.72
N GLU A 60 1.84 3.33 1.46
CA GLU A 60 1.15 4.17 2.45
C GLU A 60 0.37 3.35 3.49
N THR A 61 0.06 2.08 3.20
CA THR A 61 -0.52 1.16 4.19
C THR A 61 0.59 0.66 5.10
N THR A 62 0.83 1.42 6.18
CA THR A 62 1.92 1.15 7.11
C THR A 62 1.43 0.69 8.48
N TYR A 63 2.21 -0.21 9.09
CA TYR A 63 2.16 -0.47 10.52
C TYR A 63 2.94 0.63 11.25
N GLU A 64 2.26 1.30 12.19
CA GLU A 64 2.83 2.40 12.98
C GLU A 64 3.22 1.92 14.37
N THR A 65 4.47 2.16 14.78
CA THR A 65 4.96 1.85 16.12
C THR A 65 5.74 3.01 16.71
N ARG A 66 6.06 2.91 18.00
CA ARG A 66 7.03 3.80 18.66
C ARG A 66 8.24 3.00 19.08
N LYS A 67 9.42 3.58 18.88
CA LYS A 67 10.69 2.97 19.25
C LYS A 67 11.55 4.00 19.97
N VAL A 68 12.13 3.58 21.09
CA VAL A 68 13.14 4.37 21.80
C VAL A 68 14.48 4.11 21.12
N LEU A 69 15.13 5.17 20.67
CA LEU A 69 16.47 5.13 20.09
C LEU A 69 17.54 4.98 21.20
N ASP A 70 18.77 4.68 20.79
CA ASP A 70 19.91 4.53 21.70
C ASP A 70 20.24 5.84 22.46
N ASP A 71 19.80 6.99 21.93
CA ASP A 71 19.93 8.30 22.58
C ASP A 71 18.77 8.64 23.53
N GLY A 72 17.89 7.67 23.81
CA GLY A 72 16.75 7.81 24.71
C GLY A 72 15.55 8.54 24.10
N ARG A 73 15.62 9.00 22.85
CA ARG A 73 14.49 9.67 22.18
C ARG A 73 13.49 8.64 21.66
N GLU A 74 12.21 8.85 21.97
CA GLU A 74 11.12 8.10 21.38
C GLU A 74 10.82 8.63 19.98
N VAL A 75 10.73 7.73 18.99
CA VAL A 75 10.48 8.06 17.60
C VAL A 75 9.33 7.22 17.08
N ALA A 76 8.44 7.87 16.35
CA ALA A 76 7.34 7.22 15.65
C ALA A 76 7.87 6.59 14.35
N VAL A 77 7.63 5.29 14.17
CA VAL A 77 8.17 4.47 13.08
C VAL A 77 7.01 4.00 12.19
N ARG A 78 7.20 4.10 10.88
CA ARG A 78 6.30 3.53 9.87
C ARG A 78 6.99 2.40 9.12
N ARG A 79 6.30 1.27 9.02
CA ARG A 79 6.73 0.09 8.25
C ARG A 79 5.64 -0.30 7.27
N PRO A 80 5.87 -0.24 5.95
CA PRO A 80 4.95 -0.80 4.98
C PRO A 80 4.72 -2.29 5.20
N LEU A 81 3.53 -2.79 4.87
CA LEU A 81 3.24 -4.23 4.99
C LEU A 81 4.07 -5.04 3.99
N ILE A 82 4.03 -4.67 2.72
CA ILE A 82 4.76 -5.31 1.63
C ILE A 82 5.61 -4.27 0.91
N GLY A 83 6.89 -4.57 0.73
CA GLY A 83 7.84 -3.72 -0.01
C GLY A 83 8.52 -4.50 -1.12
N PHE A 84 8.45 -3.99 -2.35
CA PHE A 84 9.18 -4.56 -3.48
C PHE A 84 10.60 -4.03 -3.49
N LYS A 85 11.60 -4.92 -3.47
CA LYS A 85 13.02 -4.51 -3.47
C LYS A 85 13.39 -3.68 -4.70
N SER A 86 12.75 -3.94 -5.84
CA SER A 86 12.93 -3.16 -7.07
C SER A 86 12.40 -1.73 -6.99
N GLN A 87 11.54 -1.43 -6.02
CA GLN A 87 10.93 -0.12 -5.80
C GLN A 87 11.47 0.58 -4.54
N GLU A 88 12.51 0.02 -3.93
CA GLU A 88 13.14 0.52 -2.71
C GLU A 88 14.01 1.75 -3.00
N ARG A 89 13.91 2.78 -2.14
CA ARG A 89 14.73 3.99 -2.16
C ARG A 89 15.26 4.27 -0.77
N LEU A 90 16.59 4.30 -0.65
CA LEU A 90 17.26 4.64 0.60
C LEU A 90 17.45 6.16 0.67
N VAL A 91 17.00 6.76 1.76
CA VAL A 91 17.04 8.22 2.00
C VAL A 91 17.83 8.49 3.28
N GLY A 92 18.55 9.61 3.34
CA GLY A 92 19.36 10.00 4.51
C GLY A 92 20.80 9.44 4.51
N LEU A 93 21.31 8.98 3.36
CA LEU A 93 22.70 8.52 3.20
C LEU A 93 23.72 9.67 3.07
N THR A 94 23.30 10.89 2.76
CA THR A 94 24.17 12.00 2.31
C THR A 94 24.63 12.99 3.39
N GLY A 95 24.53 12.68 4.68
CA GLY A 95 25.02 13.65 5.67
C GLY A 95 24.90 13.31 7.16
N GLY A 96 24.68 12.05 7.54
CA GLY A 96 24.67 11.64 8.96
C GLY A 96 23.43 12.07 9.77
N TYR A 97 22.54 12.90 9.21
CA TYR A 97 21.29 13.29 9.85
C TYR A 97 20.10 12.47 9.33
N GLU A 98 19.26 11.96 10.24
CA GLU A 98 17.97 11.38 9.87
C GLU A 98 17.04 12.49 9.36
N VAL A 99 16.86 12.54 8.04
CA VAL A 99 15.87 13.42 7.42
C VAL A 99 14.48 12.80 7.61
N ARG A 100 13.66 13.41 8.48
CA ARG A 100 12.27 13.02 8.73
C ARG A 100 11.36 14.05 8.08
N VAL A 101 10.86 13.75 6.88
CA VAL A 101 10.04 14.70 6.11
C VAL A 101 8.73 15.02 6.85
N ASP A 102 8.12 14.02 7.47
CA ASP A 102 6.81 14.13 8.14
C ASP A 102 6.87 13.82 9.64
N GLY A 103 8.05 13.89 10.26
CA GLY A 103 8.28 13.51 11.66
C GLY A 103 8.36 12.00 11.92
N TRP A 104 7.99 11.16 10.94
CA TRP A 104 8.10 9.70 10.99
C TRP A 104 9.47 9.21 10.54
N ARG A 105 9.90 8.08 11.12
CA ARG A 105 11.02 7.28 10.63
C ARG A 105 10.51 6.11 9.81
N TYR A 106 10.89 6.03 8.55
CA TYR A 106 10.51 4.93 7.66
C TYR A 106 11.53 3.79 7.74
N GLU A 107 11.04 2.59 8.00
CA GLU A 107 11.82 1.36 8.04
C GLU A 107 11.43 0.40 6.91
N GLU A 108 12.22 -0.66 6.75
CA GLU A 108 11.95 -1.72 5.78
C GLU A 108 10.56 -2.35 6.00
N ALA A 109 9.97 -2.81 4.90
CA ALA A 109 8.66 -3.45 4.93
C ALA A 109 8.68 -4.76 5.73
N LEU A 110 7.52 -5.12 6.31
CA LEU A 110 7.38 -6.37 7.07
C LEU A 110 7.66 -7.60 6.19
N ILE A 111 7.15 -7.60 4.96
CA ILE A 111 7.42 -8.61 3.95
C ILE A 111 8.14 -7.93 2.79
N ARG A 112 9.34 -8.41 2.46
CA ARG A 112 10.14 -7.92 1.32
C ARG A 112 10.10 -8.94 0.19
N ILE A 113 9.69 -8.49 -1.00
CA ILE A 113 9.55 -9.31 -2.21
C ILE A 113 10.46 -8.75 -3.32
#